data_AF-A0A521CJZ5-F1
#
_entry.id   AF-A0A521CJZ5-F1
#
_cell.length_a   1.000
_cell.length_b   1.000
_cell.length_c   1.000
_cell.angle_alpha   90.00
_cell.angle_beta   90.00
_cell.angle_gamma   90.00
#
_symmetry.space_group_name_H-M   'P 1'
#
loop_
_entity.id
_entity.type
_entity.pdbx_description
1 polymer ?
#
loop_
_entity_poly.entity_id
_entity_poly.type
_entity_poly.pdbx_seq_one_letter_code
_entity_poly.pdbx_strand_id
1 'polypeptide(L)'
;MKTHFILLLLLIFAFPFFAIAQNSDMSKPELQHTLYPWMEPKLPKKIDSNKNLYKGKVQRAKNRLAREEQRLIKLGQKEWEIELDLRAQLENLKQLENSTEKSGDPDHQKNIEKAKIQIAKSQEKLNKAKTEVELSTKILNDCEIALKDARLVKYGS
;
A
#
# COMPACT_ATOMS: atom_id res chain seq x y z
N MET A 1 -19.51 12.02 -2.58
CA MET A 1 -18.41 11.30 -1.88
C MET A 1 -18.56 9.77 -1.85
N LYS A 2 -19.75 9.17 -2.08
CA LYS A 2 -19.91 7.70 -2.07
C LYS A 2 -19.53 7.02 -3.40
N THR A 3 -19.55 7.76 -4.50
CA THR A 3 -19.25 7.24 -5.85
C THR A 3 -17.75 7.03 -6.10
N HIS A 4 -16.88 7.82 -5.47
CA HIS A 4 -15.43 7.66 -5.61
C HIS A 4 -14.90 6.41 -4.89
N PHE A 5 -15.55 6.00 -3.80
CA PHE A 5 -15.17 4.80 -3.04
C PHE A 5 -15.46 3.52 -3.84
N ILE A 6 -16.60 3.49 -4.52
CA ILE A 6 -16.99 2.38 -5.42
C ILE A 6 -16.03 2.29 -6.61
N LEU A 7 -15.63 3.44 -7.16
CA LEU A 7 -14.72 3.51 -8.31
C LEU A 7 -13.30 3.02 -7.96
N LEU A 8 -12.86 3.27 -6.73
CA LEU A 8 -11.57 2.81 -6.22
C LEU A 8 -11.58 1.30 -5.89
N LEU A 9 -12.70 0.79 -5.39
CA LEU A 9 -12.93 -0.65 -5.17
C LEU A 9 -12.96 -1.46 -6.49
N LEU A 10 -13.53 -0.87 -7.54
CA LEU A 10 -13.63 -1.49 -8.87
C LEU A 10 -12.27 -1.54 -9.60
N LEU A 11 -11.39 -0.56 -9.34
CA LEU A 11 -10.02 -0.52 -9.91
C LEU A 11 -9.13 -1.66 -9.38
N ILE A 12 -9.32 -2.05 -8.11
CA ILE A 12 -8.56 -3.12 -7.45
C ILE A 12 -9.03 -4.50 -7.93
N PHE A 13 -10.33 -4.65 -8.20
CA PHE A 13 -10.91 -5.91 -8.69
C PHE A 13 -10.62 -6.18 -10.18
N ALA A 14 -10.38 -5.12 -10.98
CA ALA A 14 -10.10 -5.23 -12.41
C ALA A 14 -8.65 -5.63 -12.76
N PHE A 15 -7.76 -5.78 -11.77
CA PHE A 15 -6.34 -6.02 -12.01
C PHE A 15 -5.87 -7.46 -11.74
N PRO A 16 -6.28 -8.47 -12.54
CA PRO A 16 -5.50 -9.69 -12.62
C PRO A 16 -5.14 -10.09 -14.07
N PHE A 17 -4.66 -9.18 -14.93
CA PHE A 17 -4.22 -9.60 -16.29
C PHE A 17 -3.05 -8.80 -16.90
N PHE A 18 -1.98 -8.54 -16.15
CA PHE A 18 -0.70 -8.15 -16.79
C PHE A 18 0.49 -8.84 -16.13
N ALA A 19 0.57 -10.15 -16.31
CA ALA A 19 1.81 -10.88 -16.32
C ALA A 19 1.80 -11.79 -17.54
N ILE A 20 2.59 -11.44 -18.55
CA ILE A 20 3.35 -12.29 -19.51
C ILE A 20 3.77 -11.39 -20.68
N ALA A 21 5.06 -11.05 -20.69
CA ALA A 21 5.84 -10.81 -21.90
C ALA A 21 7.30 -11.15 -21.55
N GLN A 22 7.57 -12.45 -21.46
CA GLN A 22 8.94 -12.96 -21.59
C GLN A 22 9.34 -12.93 -23.07
N ASN A 23 10.63 -12.71 -23.30
CA ASN A 23 11.39 -12.92 -24.55
C ASN A 23 11.15 -11.85 -25.63
N SER A 24 12.15 -11.36 -26.35
CA SER A 24 13.51 -11.84 -26.63
C SER A 24 14.30 -10.66 -27.20
N ASP A 25 15.55 -10.45 -26.78
CA ASP A 25 16.61 -10.40 -27.79
C ASP A 25 17.99 -10.61 -27.18
N MET A 26 18.57 -11.75 -27.53
CA MET A 26 19.95 -12.11 -27.25
C MET A 26 20.78 -11.54 -28.41
N SER A 27 21.03 -10.23 -28.37
CA SER A 27 22.00 -9.61 -29.27
C SER A 27 23.40 -10.04 -28.86
N LYS A 28 23.89 -11.10 -29.51
CA LYS A 28 25.30 -11.45 -29.53
C LYS A 28 26.10 -10.22 -29.98
N PRO A 29 27.12 -9.76 -29.24
CA PRO A 29 28.07 -8.83 -29.83
C PRO A 29 28.89 -9.58 -30.88
N GLU A 30 28.73 -9.17 -32.13
CA GLU A 30 29.56 -9.55 -33.25
C GLU A 30 31.00 -9.16 -32.93
N LEU A 31 31.88 -10.16 -32.87
CA LEU A 31 33.28 -10.02 -32.50
C LEU A 31 34.04 -9.47 -33.72
N GLN A 32 34.08 -8.15 -33.85
CA GLN A 32 34.99 -7.51 -34.80
C GLN A 32 36.42 -7.70 -34.28
N HIS A 33 37.22 -8.46 -35.01
CA HIS A 33 38.66 -8.63 -34.80
C HIS A 33 39.36 -7.27 -34.84
N THR A 34 39.68 -6.71 -33.67
CA THR A 34 40.65 -5.63 -33.52
C THR A 34 42.04 -6.24 -33.36
N LEU A 35 42.89 -6.06 -34.37
CA LEU A 35 44.19 -6.73 -34.47
C LEU A 35 45.29 -6.17 -33.54
N TYR A 36 45.05 -5.09 -32.79
CA TYR A 36 46.03 -4.53 -31.85
C TYR A 36 45.36 -3.78 -30.67
N PRO A 37 45.20 -4.42 -29.48
CA PRO A 37 44.44 -3.85 -28.35
C PRO A 37 45.17 -2.77 -27.52
N TRP A 38 46.39 -2.37 -27.88
CA TRP A 38 47.25 -1.46 -27.10
C TRP A 38 47.35 -0.02 -27.66
N MET A 39 46.68 0.30 -28.77
CA MET A 39 46.83 1.58 -29.47
C MET A 39 45.57 2.47 -29.49
N GLU A 40 44.63 2.28 -28.56
CA GLU A 40 43.52 3.23 -28.41
C GLU A 40 43.81 4.26 -27.30
N PRO A 41 44.01 5.56 -27.63
CA PRO A 41 43.91 6.60 -26.63
C PRO A 41 42.48 6.60 -26.10
N LYS A 42 42.31 6.16 -24.84
CA LYS A 42 41.03 6.24 -24.12
C LYS A 42 40.66 7.71 -23.94
N LEU A 43 39.98 8.29 -24.94
CA LEU A 43 39.23 9.52 -24.76
C LEU A 43 38.29 9.30 -23.57
N PRO A 44 38.31 10.16 -22.54
CA PRO A 44 37.36 10.04 -21.45
C PRO A 44 35.97 10.19 -22.07
N LYS A 45 35.24 9.07 -22.18
CA LYS A 45 33.81 9.10 -22.48
C LYS A 45 33.24 10.06 -21.46
N LYS A 46 32.74 11.22 -21.90
CA LYS A 46 31.92 12.09 -21.06
C LYS A 46 30.74 11.23 -20.63
N ILE A 47 30.86 10.60 -19.47
CA ILE A 47 29.75 9.92 -18.83
C ILE A 47 28.79 11.06 -18.55
N ASP A 48 27.66 11.08 -19.26
CA ASP A 48 26.49 11.89 -18.93
C ASP A 48 26.01 11.48 -17.52
N SER A 49 26.76 11.89 -16.50
CA SER A 49 26.56 11.59 -15.08
C SER A 49 25.14 11.97 -14.65
N ASN A 50 24.60 13.03 -15.26
CA ASN A 50 23.26 13.51 -15.02
C ASN A 50 22.19 12.48 -15.40
N LYS A 51 22.27 11.82 -16.57
CA LYS A 51 21.23 10.86 -17.01
C LYS A 51 21.08 9.65 -16.05
N ASN A 52 22.17 9.21 -15.42
CA ASN A 52 22.12 8.11 -14.46
C ASN A 52 21.57 8.53 -13.09
N LEU A 53 21.85 9.75 -12.64
CA LEU A 53 21.31 10.30 -11.39
C LEU A 53 19.77 10.41 -11.41
N TYR A 54 19.18 10.84 -12.53
CA TYR A 54 17.72 10.96 -12.64
C TYR A 54 16.99 9.61 -12.67
N LYS A 55 17.56 8.60 -13.35
CA LYS A 55 17.03 7.21 -13.31
C LYS A 55 16.98 6.68 -11.87
N GLY A 56 18.02 6.97 -11.08
CA GLY A 56 18.06 6.62 -9.66
C GLY A 56 16.98 7.31 -8.84
N LYS A 57 16.73 8.61 -9.04
CA LYS A 57 15.70 9.37 -8.33
C LYS A 57 14.28 8.84 -8.61
N VAL A 58 13.95 8.62 -9.88
CA VAL A 58 12.63 8.09 -10.27
C VAL A 58 12.43 6.67 -9.74
N GLN A 59 13.46 5.81 -9.81
CA GLN A 59 13.36 4.45 -9.28
C GLN A 59 13.19 4.44 -7.76
N ARG A 60 13.89 5.30 -7.02
CA ARG A 60 13.71 5.45 -5.58
C ARG A 60 12.29 5.92 -5.23
N ALA A 61 11.75 6.89 -5.96
CA ALA A 61 10.39 7.37 -5.78
C ALA A 61 9.35 6.27 -6.06
N LYS A 62 9.52 5.49 -7.13
CA LYS A 62 8.66 4.32 -7.41
C LYS A 62 8.73 3.27 -6.29
N ASN A 63 9.93 2.94 -5.81
CA ASN A 63 10.10 1.97 -4.74
C ASN A 63 9.47 2.46 -3.43
N ARG A 64 9.56 3.76 -3.12
CA ARG A 64 8.90 4.36 -1.96
C ARG A 64 7.39 4.27 -2.09
N LEU A 65 6.84 4.63 -3.24
CA LEU A 65 5.41 4.53 -3.53
C LEU A 65 4.88 3.10 -3.34
N ALA A 66 5.55 2.11 -3.92
CA ALA A 66 5.17 0.71 -3.78
C ALA A 66 5.18 0.21 -2.32
N ARG A 67 6.11 0.72 -1.49
CA ARG A 67 6.16 0.39 -0.06
C ARG A 67 4.98 1.00 0.70
N GLU A 68 4.64 2.25 0.42
CA GLU A 68 3.50 2.91 1.05
C GLU A 68 2.17 2.28 0.60
N GLU A 69 2.05 1.85 -0.66
CA GLU A 69 0.89 1.07 -1.16
C GLU A 69 0.73 -0.23 -0.37
N GLN A 70 1.80 -1.02 -0.26
CA GLN A 70 1.78 -2.26 0.52
C GLN A 70 1.47 -2.01 2.00
N ARG A 71 1.98 -0.92 2.56
CA ARG A 71 1.67 -0.53 3.94
C ARG A 71 0.20 -0.20 4.10
N LEU A 72 -0.37 0.59 3.19
CA LEU A 72 -1.78 0.98 3.21
C LEU A 72 -2.69 -0.26 3.10
N ILE A 73 -2.36 -1.20 2.22
CA ILE A 73 -3.09 -2.49 2.11
C ILE A 73 -3.09 -3.23 3.44
N LYS A 74 -1.93 -3.37 4.09
CA LYS A 74 -1.82 -4.05 5.40
C LYS A 74 -2.61 -3.34 6.50
N LEU A 75 -2.61 -2.00 6.49
CA LEU A 75 -3.40 -1.22 7.45
C LEU A 75 -4.90 -1.38 7.21
N GLY A 76 -5.35 -1.35 5.95
CA GLY A 76 -6.75 -1.58 5.59
C GLY A 76 -7.22 -2.98 5.96
N GLN A 77 -6.38 -4.02 5.79
CA GLN A 77 -6.68 -5.38 6.24
C GLN A 77 -6.89 -5.45 7.76
N LYS A 78 -5.99 -4.82 8.54
CA LYS A 78 -6.13 -4.76 10.01
C LYS A 78 -7.38 -4.00 10.44
N GLU A 79 -7.67 -2.88 9.79
CA GLU A 79 -8.90 -2.11 10.05
C GLU A 79 -10.14 -2.99 9.84
N TRP A 80 -10.17 -3.72 8.73
CA TRP A 80 -11.25 -4.64 8.38
C TRP A 80 -11.42 -5.78 9.39
N GLU A 81 -10.32 -6.40 9.81
CA GLU A 81 -10.34 -7.45 10.85
C GLU A 81 -10.91 -6.93 12.17
N ILE A 82 -10.50 -5.73 12.59
CA ILE A 82 -11.03 -5.09 13.81
C ILE A 82 -12.52 -4.79 13.66
N GLU A 83 -12.98 -4.34 12.49
CA GLU A 83 -14.39 -4.06 12.24
C GLU A 83 -15.25 -5.35 12.29
N LEU A 84 -14.75 -6.45 11.72
CA LEU A 84 -15.41 -7.75 11.80
C LEU A 84 -15.53 -8.26 13.24
N ASP A 85 -14.44 -8.18 14.02
CA ASP A 85 -14.45 -8.56 15.43
C ASP A 85 -15.41 -7.70 16.25
N LEU A 86 -15.41 -6.38 16.03
CA LEU A 86 -16.35 -5.47 16.68
C LEU A 86 -17.81 -5.81 16.36
N ARG A 87 -18.12 -6.15 15.11
CA ARG A 87 -19.48 -6.59 14.72
C ARG A 87 -19.88 -7.87 15.44
N ALA A 88 -18.99 -8.86 15.53
CA ALA A 88 -19.24 -10.08 16.29
C ALA A 88 -19.48 -9.80 17.79
N GLN A 89 -18.71 -8.89 18.38
CA GLN A 89 -18.90 -8.48 19.78
C GLN A 89 -20.25 -7.78 20.00
N LEU A 90 -20.68 -6.91 19.08
CA LEU A 90 -21.98 -6.26 19.13
C LEU A 90 -23.14 -7.26 18.98
N GLU A 91 -22.99 -8.25 18.12
CA GLU A 91 -23.97 -9.31 17.95
C GLU A 91 -24.08 -10.19 19.20
N ASN A 92 -22.93 -10.57 19.80
CA ASN A 92 -22.90 -11.28 21.07
C ASN A 92 -23.55 -10.49 22.20
N LEU A 93 -23.29 -9.17 22.28
CA LEU A 93 -23.95 -8.31 23.26
C LEU A 93 -25.47 -8.30 23.06
N LYS A 94 -25.92 -8.19 21.81
CA LYS A 94 -27.35 -8.24 21.48
C LYS A 94 -27.97 -9.58 21.87
N GLN A 95 -27.26 -10.70 21.69
CA GLN A 95 -27.74 -12.01 22.13
C GLN A 95 -27.82 -12.11 23.65
N LEU A 96 -26.82 -11.60 24.37
CA LEU A 96 -26.83 -11.54 25.84
C LEU A 96 -28.01 -10.71 26.34
N GLU A 97 -28.21 -9.50 25.80
CA GLU A 97 -29.30 -8.59 26.20
C GLU A 97 -30.70 -9.15 25.89
N ASN A 98 -30.84 -9.99 24.86
CA ASN A 98 -32.11 -10.62 24.49
C ASN A 98 -32.32 -12.01 25.11
N SER A 99 -31.32 -12.56 25.80
CA SER A 99 -31.44 -13.88 26.40
C SER A 99 -32.41 -13.85 27.58
N THR A 100 -33.27 -14.87 27.68
CA THR A 100 -34.25 -15.04 28.76
C THR A 100 -33.62 -15.54 30.07
N GLU A 101 -32.29 -15.70 30.13
CA GLU A 101 -31.53 -15.97 31.35
C GLU A 101 -31.55 -14.74 32.26
N LYS A 102 -32.66 -14.63 33.00
CA LYS A 102 -32.89 -13.81 34.19
C LYS A 102 -32.13 -12.48 34.21
N SER A 103 -32.83 -11.44 33.76
CA SER A 103 -32.58 -10.01 34.01
C SER A 103 -32.24 -9.62 35.48
N GLY A 104 -32.27 -10.55 36.44
CA GLY A 104 -31.89 -10.35 37.84
C GLY A 104 -30.71 -11.21 38.34
N ASP A 105 -30.02 -11.97 37.47
CA ASP A 105 -28.79 -12.68 37.83
C ASP A 105 -27.60 -11.71 37.80
N PRO A 106 -26.91 -11.47 38.93
CA PRO A 106 -25.74 -10.59 39.00
C PRO A 106 -24.59 -11.02 38.06
N ASP A 107 -24.44 -12.32 37.78
CA ASP A 107 -23.40 -12.79 36.86
C ASP A 107 -23.76 -12.47 35.41
N HIS A 108 -25.05 -12.50 35.05
CA HIS A 108 -25.52 -12.10 33.73
C HIS A 108 -25.27 -10.61 33.47
N GLN A 109 -25.61 -9.74 34.44
CA GLN A 109 -25.36 -8.30 34.34
C GLN A 109 -23.86 -7.98 34.23
N LYS A 110 -23.02 -8.68 35.01
CA LYS A 110 -21.56 -8.53 34.95
C LYS A 110 -20.99 -8.92 33.58
N ASN A 111 -21.56 -9.91 32.91
CA ASN A 111 -21.13 -10.31 31.57
C ASN A 111 -21.50 -9.26 30.51
N ILE A 112 -22.68 -8.64 30.61
CA ILE A 112 -23.09 -7.52 29.75
C ILE A 112 -22.14 -6.34 29.92
N GLU A 113 -21.79 -5.96 31.16
CA GLU A 113 -20.85 -4.86 31.43
C GLU A 113 -19.46 -5.13 30.87
N LYS A 114 -18.93 -6.35 31.05
CA LYS A 114 -17.65 -6.77 30.47
C LYS A 114 -17.67 -6.66 28.93
N ALA A 115 -18.74 -7.13 28.28
CA ALA A 115 -18.89 -7.04 26.84
C ALA A 115 -18.90 -5.58 26.37
N LYS A 116 -19.63 -4.69 27.05
CA LYS A 116 -19.63 -3.24 26.75
C LYS A 116 -18.24 -2.61 26.86
N ILE A 117 -17.46 -2.96 27.89
CA ILE A 117 -16.08 -2.48 28.07
C ILE A 117 -15.18 -2.98 26.93
N GLN A 118 -15.33 -4.25 26.51
CA GLN A 118 -14.55 -4.80 25.40
C GLN A 118 -14.90 -4.11 24.07
N ILE A 119 -16.18 -3.90 23.79
CA ILE A 119 -16.66 -3.15 22.62
C ILE A 119 -16.07 -1.75 22.59
N ALA A 120 -16.07 -1.03 23.73
CA ALA A 120 -15.49 0.31 23.82
C ALA A 120 -13.98 0.30 23.48
N LYS A 121 -13.22 -0.67 23.99
CA LYS A 121 -11.79 -0.84 23.65
C LYS A 121 -11.57 -1.18 22.19
N SER A 122 -12.40 -2.05 21.60
CA SER A 122 -12.35 -2.42 20.19
C SER A 122 -12.67 -1.22 19.29
N GLN A 123 -13.65 -0.39 19.67
CA GLN A 123 -13.98 0.85 18.97
C GLN A 123 -12.83 1.87 19.00
N GLU A 124 -12.15 2.00 20.14
CA GLU A 124 -10.97 2.87 20.25
C GLU A 124 -9.84 2.39 19.32
N LYS A 125 -9.60 1.07 19.26
CA LYS A 125 -8.63 0.48 18.33
C LYS A 125 -9.02 0.72 16.87
N LEU A 126 -10.29 0.57 16.52
CA LEU A 126 -10.80 0.84 15.18
C LEU A 126 -10.57 2.29 14.77
N ASN A 127 -10.85 3.23 15.68
CA ASN A 127 -10.61 4.66 15.43
C ASN A 127 -9.13 4.96 15.20
N LYS A 128 -8.23 4.35 15.99
CA LYS A 128 -6.78 4.48 15.76
C LYS A 128 -6.37 3.91 14.40
N ALA A 129 -6.84 2.71 14.05
CA ALA A 129 -6.56 2.10 12.75
C ALA A 129 -7.03 2.99 11.58
N LYS A 130 -8.23 3.57 11.68
CA LYS A 130 -8.76 4.55 10.71
C LYS A 130 -7.86 5.76 10.54
N THR A 131 -7.41 6.36 11.65
CA THR A 131 -6.49 7.50 11.59
C THR A 131 -5.16 7.15 10.94
N GLU A 132 -4.62 5.95 11.19
CA GLU A 132 -3.39 5.47 10.54
C GLU A 132 -3.58 5.25 9.03
N VAL A 133 -4.71 4.68 8.61
CA VAL A 133 -5.08 4.51 7.19
C VAL A 133 -5.20 5.87 6.50
N GLU A 134 -5.87 6.83 7.11
CA GLU A 134 -5.99 8.19 6.56
C GLU A 134 -4.62 8.88 6.42
N LEU A 135 -3.76 8.79 7.43
CA LEU A 135 -2.41 9.34 7.37
C LEU A 135 -1.56 8.67 6.29
N SER A 136 -1.59 7.34 6.21
CA SER A 136 -0.86 6.58 5.19
C SER A 136 -1.37 6.89 3.78
N THR A 137 -2.67 7.14 3.62
CA THR A 137 -3.28 7.56 2.34
C THR A 137 -2.78 8.94 1.91
N LYS A 138 -2.68 9.89 2.85
CA LYS A 138 -2.10 11.22 2.56
C LYS A 138 -0.65 11.11 2.12
N ILE A 139 0.16 10.32 2.83
CA ILE A 139 1.59 10.10 2.48
C ILE A 139 1.72 9.47 1.08
N LEU A 140 0.85 8.53 0.74
CA LEU A 140 0.84 7.89 -0.57
C LEU A 140 0.52 8.89 -1.69
N ASN A 141 -0.47 9.75 -1.48
CA ASN A 141 -0.81 10.83 -2.42
C ASN A 141 0.35 11.82 -2.60
N ASP A 142 1.02 12.21 -1.51
CA ASP A 142 2.21 13.07 -1.58
C ASP A 142 3.35 12.41 -2.37
N CYS A 143 3.54 11.09 -2.21
CA CYS A 143 4.50 10.32 -2.98
C CYS A 143 4.13 10.26 -4.48
N GLU A 144 2.86 10.13 -4.81
CA GLU A 144 2.37 10.17 -6.20
C GLU A 144 2.64 11.53 -6.86
N ILE A 145 2.37 12.62 -6.16
CA ILE A 145 2.63 13.99 -6.62
C ILE A 145 4.14 14.16 -6.87
N ALA A 146 4.98 13.82 -5.89
CA ALA A 146 6.43 13.92 -6.04
C ALA A 146 6.98 13.06 -7.19
N LEU A 147 6.38 11.89 -7.45
CA LEU A 147 6.74 11.05 -8.59
C LEU A 147 6.34 11.70 -9.92
N LYS A 148 5.17 12.33 -10.01
CA LYS A 148 4.72 13.07 -11.20
C LYS A 148 5.66 14.25 -11.47
N ASP A 149 6.01 15.03 -10.46
CA ASP A 149 6.95 16.16 -10.58
C ASP A 149 8.32 15.71 -11.06
N ALA A 150 8.87 14.64 -10.47
CA ALA A 150 10.15 14.07 -10.89
C ALA A 150 10.14 13.54 -12.33
N ARG A 151 8.98 13.17 -12.87
CA ARG A 151 8.81 12.78 -14.28
C ARG A 151 8.67 14.00 -15.19
N LEU A 152 8.05 15.09 -14.77
CA LEU A 152 7.90 16.31 -15.59
C LEU A 152 9.24 17.01 -15.81
N VAL A 153 10.14 17.02 -14.84
CA VAL A 153 11.54 17.49 -14.99
C VAL A 153 12.30 16.72 -16.09
N LYS A 154 11.84 15.51 -16.48
CA LYS A 154 12.42 14.72 -17.59
C LYS A 154 12.02 15.22 -18.98
N TYR A 155 10.93 15.97 -19.11
CA TYR A 155 10.33 16.39 -20.39
C TYR A 155 10.37 17.91 -20.63
N GLY A 156 10.87 18.69 -19.67
CA GLY A 156 11.05 20.13 -19.83
C GLY A 156 12.28 20.62 -19.10
N SER A 157 13.37 20.79 -19.84
CA SER A 157 14.31 21.91 -19.75
C SER A 157 15.22 21.93 -20.98
#